data_AF-A0A839QF77-F1
#
_entry.id   AF-A0A839QF77-F1
#
_cell.length_a   1.000
_cell.length_b   1.000
_cell.length_c   1.000
_cell.angle_alpha   90.00
_cell.angle_beta   90.00
_cell.angle_gamma   90.00
#
_symmetry.space_group_name_H-M   'P 1'
#
loop_
_entity.id
_entity.type
_entity.pdbx_description
1 polymer ?
#
loop_
_entity_poly.entity_id
_entity_poly.type
_entity_poly.pdbx_seq_one_letter_code
_entity_poly.pdbx_strand_id
1 'polypeptide(L)'
;MLESIAEDMMIRLAAARGSVMRGREQLAVVLALRWESPAGQAFNRRSGELHLQLLDLDARMGSAQIQLAAARADLLELEAAILAQSAAPVYPFMR
;
A
#
# COMPACT_ATOMS: atom_id res chain seq x y z
N MET A 1 -11.47 -9.86 14.37
CA MET A 1 -11.93 -8.47 14.07
C MET A 1 -10.81 -7.60 13.52
N LEU A 2 -9.61 -7.57 14.14
CA LEU A 2 -8.47 -6.80 13.61
C LEU A 2 -7.90 -7.38 12.29
N GLU A 3 -7.85 -8.70 12.14
CA GLU A 3 -7.43 -9.33 10.87
C GLU A 3 -8.29 -8.92 9.67
N SER A 4 -9.62 -8.87 9.83
CA SER A 4 -10.50 -8.51 8.71
C SER A 4 -10.38 -7.04 8.32
N ILE A 5 -10.00 -6.15 9.26
CA ILE A 5 -9.76 -4.73 8.97
C ILE A 5 -8.45 -4.58 8.18
N ALA A 6 -7.39 -5.28 8.59
CA ALA A 6 -6.11 -5.28 7.88
C ALA A 6 -6.24 -5.84 6.46
N GLU A 7 -7.03 -6.90 6.29
CA GLU A 7 -7.32 -7.50 4.99
C GLU A 7 -8.11 -6.56 4.07
N ASP A 8 -9.16 -5.91 4.59
CA ASP A 8 -9.95 -4.92 3.83
C ASP A 8 -9.08 -3.72 3.42
N MET A 9 -8.17 -3.27 4.29
CA MET A 9 -7.20 -2.22 3.99
C MET A 9 -6.22 -2.63 2.89
N MET A 10 -5.71 -3.86 2.90
CA MET A 10 -4.85 -4.38 1.83
C MET A 10 -5.58 -4.43 0.48
N ILE A 11 -6.84 -4.86 0.47
CA ILE A 11 -7.66 -4.91 -0.75
C ILE A 11 -7.85 -3.50 -1.32
N ARG A 12 -8.23 -2.53 -0.48
CA ARG A 12 -8.39 -1.12 -0.91
C ARG A 12 -7.08 -0.53 -1.41
N LEU A 13 -5.96 -0.82 -0.74
CA LEU A 13 -4.64 -0.37 -1.16
C LEU A 13 -4.23 -0.95 -2.51
N ALA A 14 -4.49 -2.25 -2.74
CA ALA A 14 -4.24 -2.91 -4.00
C ALA A 14 -5.10 -2.32 -5.14
N ALA A 15 -6.39 -2.08 -4.89
CA ALA A 15 -7.29 -1.47 -5.86
C ALA A 15 -6.85 -0.03 -6.23
N ALA A 16 -6.48 0.76 -5.23
CA ALA A 16 -5.94 2.10 -5.45
C ALA A 16 -4.64 2.04 -6.26
N ARG A 17 -3.75 1.06 -5.98
CA ARG A 17 -2.47 0.93 -6.68
C ARG A 17 -2.66 0.56 -8.14
N GLY A 18 -3.62 -0.32 -8.44
CA GLY A 18 -4.01 -0.64 -9.81
C GLY A 18 -4.51 0.58 -10.59
N SER A 19 -5.25 1.48 -9.94
CA SER A 19 -5.68 2.74 -10.56
C SER A 19 -4.52 3.71 -10.80
N VAL A 20 -3.57 3.83 -9.87
CA VAL A 20 -2.35 4.64 -10.06
C VAL A 20 -1.50 4.10 -11.20
N MET A 21 -1.32 2.78 -11.28
CA MET A 21 -0.55 2.13 -12.35
C MET A 21 -1.15 2.40 -13.72
N ARG A 22 -2.47 2.21 -13.89
CA ARG A 22 -3.17 2.55 -15.13
C ARG A 22 -3.04 4.02 -15.51
N GLY A 23 -3.17 4.93 -14.54
CA GLY A 23 -2.97 6.36 -14.78
C GLY A 23 -1.56 6.68 -15.26
N ARG A 24 -0.54 6.02 -14.71
CA ARG A 24 0.85 6.16 -15.14
C ARG A 24 1.07 5.65 -16.56
N GLU A 25 0.51 4.51 -16.92
CA GLU A 25 0.58 3.95 -18.28
C GLU A 25 -0.04 4.90 -19.30
N GLN A 26 -1.23 5.43 -19.00
CA GLN A 26 -1.91 6.41 -19.87
C GLN A 26 -1.08 7.69 -20.03
N LEU A 27 -0.51 8.21 -18.94
CA LEU A 27 0.37 9.37 -19.00
C LEU A 27 1.68 9.11 -19.75
N ALA A 28 2.25 7.92 -19.63
CA ALA A 28 3.45 7.54 -20.39
C ALA A 28 3.19 7.60 -21.90
N VAL A 29 2.02 7.16 -22.35
CA VAL A 29 1.61 7.30 -23.76
C VAL A 29 1.52 8.77 -24.15
N VAL A 30 0.85 9.61 -23.36
CA VAL A 30 0.71 11.05 -23.64
C VAL A 30 2.07 11.77 -23.71
N LEU A 31 2.99 11.41 -22.81
CA LEU A 31 4.32 12.00 -22.73
C LEU A 31 5.23 11.57 -23.89
N ALA A 32 4.99 10.40 -24.49
CA ALA A 32 5.70 9.92 -25.66
C ALA A 32 5.24 10.59 -26.97
N LEU A 33 4.09 11.28 -26.98
CA LEU A 33 3.58 11.99 -28.15
C LEU A 33 4.32 13.31 -28.36
N ARG A 34 4.50 13.68 -29.63
CA ARG A 34 5.04 14.99 -30.02
C ARG A 34 3.90 16.00 -30.11
N TRP A 35 4.08 17.14 -29.44
CA TRP A 35 3.11 18.22 -29.41
C TRP A 35 3.70 19.49 -30.03
N GLU A 36 3.15 19.92 -31.17
CA GLU A 36 3.67 21.06 -31.92
C GLU A 36 2.99 22.39 -31.53
N SER A 37 1.73 22.33 -31.08
CA SER A 37 1.00 23.52 -30.66
C SER A 37 1.38 23.96 -29.23
N PRO A 38 1.32 25.27 -28.93
CA PRO A 38 1.51 25.77 -27.56
C PRO A 38 0.57 25.13 -26.54
N ALA A 39 -0.69 24.88 -26.95
CA ALA A 39 -1.68 24.19 -26.12
C ALA A 39 -1.26 22.73 -25.83
N GLY A 40 -0.74 22.02 -26.84
CA GLY A 40 -0.23 20.66 -26.68
C GLY A 40 1.00 20.59 -25.77
N GLN A 41 1.91 21.55 -25.87
CA GLN A 41 3.08 21.64 -24.98
C GLN A 41 2.67 21.93 -23.52
N ALA A 42 1.69 22.81 -23.30
CA ALA A 42 1.15 23.08 -21.98
C ALA A 42 0.44 21.84 -21.39
N PHE A 43 -0.30 21.10 -22.21
CA PHE A 43 -0.90 19.83 -21.83
C PHE A 43 0.17 18.79 -21.43
N ASN A 44 1.19 18.59 -22.28
CA ASN A 44 2.29 17.66 -22.00
C ASN A 44 3.04 18.00 -20.69
N ARG A 45 3.29 19.29 -20.43
CA ARG A 45 3.90 19.75 -19.17
C ARG A 45 3.06 19.34 -17.96
N ARG A 46 1.75 19.62 -18.00
CA ARG A 46 0.83 19.28 -16.91
C ARG A 46 0.67 17.78 -16.74
N SER A 47 0.70 17.02 -17.83
CA SER A 47 0.77 15.55 -17.81
C SER A 47 2.05 15.05 -17.14
N GLY A 48 3.19 15.72 -17.34
CA GLY A 48 4.45 15.41 -16.68
C GLY A 48 4.39 15.66 -15.17
N GLU A 49 3.83 16.80 -14.75
CA GLU A 49 3.59 17.09 -13.34
C GLU A 49 2.70 16.03 -12.68
N LEU A 50 1.60 15.64 -13.35
CA LEU A 50 0.72 14.59 -12.86
C LEU A 50 1.43 13.22 -12.79
N HIS A 51 2.30 12.92 -13.75
CA HIS A 51 3.08 11.67 -13.74
C HIS A 51 4.00 11.60 -12.52
N LEU A 52 4.67 12.71 -12.17
CA LEU A 52 5.49 12.80 -10.96
C LEU A 52 4.66 12.64 -9.68
N GLN A 53 3.48 13.25 -9.62
CA GLN A 53 2.56 13.07 -8.48
C GLN A 53 2.10 11.62 -8.32
N LEU A 54 1.82 10.92 -9.42
CA LEU A 54 1.47 9.50 -9.38
C LEU A 54 2.66 8.61 -8.97
N LEU A 55 3.89 8.98 -9.30
CA LEU A 55 5.10 8.30 -8.82
C LEU A 55 5.26 8.45 -7.29
N ASP A 56 5.10 9.66 -6.77
CA ASP A 56 5.13 9.91 -5.32
C ASP A 56 4.03 9.11 -4.60
N LEU A 57 2.81 9.13 -5.16
CA LEU A 57 1.69 8.38 -4.61
C LEU A 57 1.96 6.86 -4.58
N ASP A 58 2.49 6.28 -5.66
CA ASP A 58 2.85 4.86 -5.72
C ASP A 58 3.93 4.50 -4.67
N ALA A 59 4.93 5.36 -4.48
CA ALA A 59 5.96 5.17 -3.47
C ALA A 59 5.38 5.19 -2.04
N ARG A 60 4.51 6.17 -1.74
CA ARG A 60 3.82 6.28 -0.44
C ARG A 60 2.91 5.08 -0.17
N MET A 61 2.21 4.60 -1.20
CA MET A 61 1.38 3.40 -1.10
C MET A 61 2.22 2.14 -0.88
N GLY A 62 3.38 2.02 -1.53
CA GLY A 62 4.33 0.95 -1.27
C GLY A 62 4.83 0.95 0.18
N SER A 63 5.17 2.12 0.72
CA SER A 63 5.55 2.28 2.12
C SER A 63 4.41 1.87 3.07
N ALA A 64 3.18 2.30 2.80
CA ALA A 64 2.02 1.93 3.60
C ALA A 64 1.76 0.42 3.57
N GLN A 65 1.98 -0.24 2.43
CA GLN A 65 1.84 -1.69 2.29
C GLN A 65 2.83 -2.44 3.18
N ILE A 66 4.10 -2.00 3.21
CA ILE A 66 5.15 -2.57 4.05
C ILE A 66 4.81 -2.39 5.53
N GLN A 67 4.38 -1.19 5.94
CA GLN A 67 4.00 -0.91 7.32
C GLN A 67 2.80 -1.76 7.77
N LEU A 68 1.79 -1.94 6.91
CA LEU A 68 0.63 -2.78 7.21
C LEU A 68 1.02 -4.25 7.34
N ALA A 69 1.92 -4.73 6.50
CA ALA A 69 2.45 -6.10 6.59
C ALA A 69 3.24 -6.32 7.89
N ALA A 70 4.07 -5.35 8.28
CA ALA A 70 4.81 -5.40 9.55
C ALA A 70 3.86 -5.41 10.76
N ALA A 71 2.90 -4.49 10.81
CA ALA A 71 1.92 -4.43 11.89
C ALA A 71 1.10 -5.73 12.01
N ARG A 72 0.81 -6.40 10.88
CA ARG A 72 0.15 -7.71 10.89
C ARG A 72 1.03 -8.80 11.49
N ALA A 73 2.32 -8.82 11.15
CA ALA A 73 3.25 -9.78 11.73
C ALA A 73 3.37 -9.59 13.25
N ASP A 74 3.49 -8.33 13.71
CA ASP A 74 3.56 -7.99 15.14
C ASP A 74 2.30 -8.44 15.89
N LEU A 75 1.11 -8.27 15.29
CA LEU A 75 -0.15 -8.73 15.86
C LEU A 75 -0.22 -10.26 15.99
N LEU A 76 0.25 -10.99 14.98
CA LEU A 76 0.30 -12.46 15.02
C LEU A 76 1.28 -12.97 16.08
N GLU A 77 2.43 -12.32 16.23
CA GLU A 77 3.40 -12.64 17.28
C GLU A 77 2.82 -12.40 18.68
N LEU A 78 2.13 -11.26 18.87
CA LEU A 78 1.46 -10.94 20.12
C LEU A 78 0.37 -11.96 20.46
N GLU A 79 -0.44 -12.35 19.48
CA GLU A 79 -1.48 -13.37 19.66
C GLU A 79 -0.88 -14.73 20.05
N ALA A 80 0.19 -15.16 19.36
CA ALA A 80 0.90 -16.39 19.70
C ALA A 80 1.49 -16.34 21.12
N ALA A 81 2.07 -15.22 21.53
CA ALA A 81 2.62 -15.03 22.88
C ALA A 81 1.54 -15.07 23.96
N ILE A 82 0.36 -14.50 23.71
CA ILE A 82 -0.79 -14.56 24.64
C ILE A 82 -1.30 -16.00 24.77
N LEU A 83 -1.45 -16.70 23.65
CA LEU A 83 -1.91 -18.09 23.64
C LEU A 83 -0.91 -19.02 24.35
N ALA A 84 0.39 -18.83 24.14
CA ALA A 84 1.44 -19.59 24.80
C ALA A 84 1.43 -19.42 26.33
N GLN A 85 1.21 -18.19 26.81
CA GLN A 85 1.09 -17.90 28.25
C GLN A 85 -0.21 -18.46 28.85
N SER A 86 -1.29 -18.47 28.08
CA SER A 86 -2.59 -18.99 28.52
C SER A 86 -2.66 -20.52 28.54
N ALA A 87 -1.82 -21.18 27.74
CA ALA A 87 -1.71 -22.64 27.67
C ALA A 87 -0.73 -23.25 28.69
N ALA A 88 -0.01 -22.43 29.46
CA ALA A 88 0.88 -22.92 30.51
C ALA A 88 0.07 -23.57 31.64
N PRO A 89 0.25 -24.87 31.94
CA PRO A 89 -0.43 -25.49 33.08
C PRO A 89 0.04 -24.82 34.37
N VAL A 90 -0.90 -24.23 35.10
CA VAL A 90 -0.73 -23.93 36.52
C VAL A 90 -0.57 -25.28 37.21
N TYR A 91 0.66 -25.77 37.37
CA TYR A 91 0.93 -26.86 38.29
C TYR A 91 0.76 -26.29 39.70
N PRO A 92 -0.30 -26.65 40.44
CA PRO A 92 -0.38 -26.30 41.84
C PRO A 92 0.57 -27.26 42.57
N PHE A 93 1.64 -26.70 43.14
CA PHE A 93 2.35 -27.19 44.32
C PHE A 93 2.34 -28.72 44.55
N MET A 94 3.42 -29.39 44.15
CA MET A 94 3.85 -30.58 44.90
C MET A 94 4.38 -30.11 46.27
N ARG A 95 3.62 -30.39 47.33
CA ARG A 95 4.10 -30.46 48.71
C ARG A 95 3.46 -31.67 49.37
#